data_AF-I7KX38-F1
#
_entry.id   AF-I7KX38-F1
#
_cell.length_a   1.000
_cell.length_b   1.000
_cell.length_c   1.000
_cell.angle_alpha   90.00
_cell.angle_beta   90.00
_cell.angle_gamma   90.00
#
_symmetry.space_group_name_H-M   'P 1'
#
loop_
_entity.id
_entity.type
_entity.pdbx_description
1 polymer ?
#
loop_
_entity_poly.entity_id
_entity_poly.type
_entity_poly.pdbx_seq_one_letter_code
_entity_poly.pdbx_strand_id
1 'polypeptide(L)'
;MRRTQSSNSKPRRMRAEFACSASGRNILPLAILAALLACTALFTGCVSSPDGVGATTAPPLNGTVTKVEVIHFTAPNQCHSCVVLGDYAEETVKTHFSEELGSGKLVFDHIDVADPQQQEIVERYGATGSSLWLGTYDDQGGFSKEEDIRVWYKLNDKPGYMQYLKTLIGMRLAGDFSQ
;
A
#
# COMPACT_ATOMS: atom_id res chain seq x y z
N MET A 1 -67.25 45.10 17.29
CA MET A 1 -67.86 45.08 18.64
C MET A 1 -67.60 43.73 19.31
N ARG A 2 -67.10 43.76 20.55
CA ARG A 2 -67.21 42.79 21.69
C ARG A 2 -66.83 41.31 21.45
N ARG A 3 -65.72 40.82 22.07
CA ARG A 3 -65.59 40.07 23.36
C ARG A 3 -66.40 38.75 23.37
N THR A 4 -65.83 37.56 23.63
CA THR A 4 -65.20 37.05 24.88
C THR A 4 -64.44 35.72 24.58
N GLN A 5 -63.23 35.46 25.13
CA GLN A 5 -62.89 34.56 26.29
C GLN A 5 -63.68 33.23 26.34
N SER A 6 -63.21 32.06 26.78
CA SER A 6 -61.96 31.48 27.33
C SER A 6 -62.30 29.99 27.59
N SER A 7 -61.40 29.02 27.39
CA SER A 7 -61.38 27.79 28.23
C SER A 7 -60.12 26.94 28.01
N ASN A 8 -59.61 26.44 29.13
CA ASN A 8 -58.42 25.61 29.35
C ASN A 8 -58.54 24.16 28.82
N SER A 9 -57.41 23.55 28.44
CA SER A 9 -56.91 22.29 29.05
C SER A 9 -55.65 21.75 28.31
N LYS A 10 -54.69 21.27 29.10
CA LYS A 10 -53.36 20.68 28.75
C LYS A 10 -53.52 19.12 28.65
N PRO A 11 -52.46 18.29 28.48
CA PRO A 11 -51.62 17.94 27.32
C PRO A 11 -51.64 16.42 26.94
N ARG A 12 -50.97 16.00 25.85
CA ARG A 12 -50.46 14.62 25.60
C ARG A 12 -49.34 14.71 24.54
N ARG A 13 -48.11 14.21 24.74
CA ARG A 13 -47.72 12.80 24.71
C ARG A 13 -46.37 12.65 25.42
N MET A 14 -46.32 11.85 26.49
CA MET A 14 -45.08 11.47 27.18
C MET A 14 -44.36 10.36 26.42
N ARG A 15 -43.02 10.46 26.43
CA ARG A 15 -42.07 9.38 26.18
C ARG A 15 -42.13 8.41 27.36
N ALA A 16 -42.10 7.11 27.07
CA ALA A 16 -41.99 6.08 28.09
C ALA A 16 -40.52 5.94 28.53
N GLU A 17 -40.28 6.13 29.82
CA GLU A 17 -39.04 5.77 30.50
C GLU A 17 -39.15 4.32 30.99
N PHE A 18 -38.07 3.55 30.82
CA PHE A 18 -37.87 2.29 31.51
C PHE A 18 -37.03 2.54 32.75
N ALA A 19 -37.65 2.34 33.91
CA ALA A 19 -36.97 2.20 35.19
C ALA A 19 -36.38 0.79 35.33
N CYS A 20 -35.20 0.67 35.93
CA CYS A 20 -34.88 -0.47 36.76
C CYS A 20 -34.01 -0.02 37.93
N SER A 21 -34.50 -0.30 39.13
CA SER A 21 -33.88 -0.04 40.43
C SER A 21 -33.58 -1.39 41.09
N ALA A 22 -32.39 -1.54 41.69
CA ALA A 22 -32.07 -2.37 42.86
C ALA A 22 -30.55 -2.29 43.07
N SER A 23 -30.03 -1.68 44.14
CA SER A 23 -29.99 -2.14 45.55
C SER A 23 -28.88 -3.17 45.81
N GLY A 24 -27.99 -2.86 46.75
CA GLY A 24 -27.21 -3.87 47.48
C GLY A 24 -25.73 -3.54 47.68
N ARG A 25 -25.38 -3.08 48.89
CA ARG A 25 -24.03 -2.76 49.37
C ARG A 25 -23.24 -4.04 49.75
N ASN A 26 -21.98 -4.08 49.32
CA ASN A 26 -20.81 -4.79 49.83
C ASN A 26 -20.99 -5.67 51.08
N ILE A 27 -20.79 -7.00 50.95
CA ILE A 27 -20.08 -7.81 51.95
C ILE A 27 -19.39 -9.00 51.25
N LEU A 28 -18.06 -9.03 51.37
CA LEU A 28 -17.17 -10.16 51.67
C LEU A 28 -15.92 -10.22 50.75
N PRO A 29 -14.78 -9.72 51.24
CA PRO A 29 -13.49 -9.70 50.55
C PRO A 29 -12.75 -11.05 50.70
N LEU A 30 -11.65 -11.21 49.97
CA LEU A 30 -10.58 -12.22 50.15
C LEU A 30 -10.55 -13.55 49.37
N ALA A 31 -11.49 -13.89 48.48
CA ALA A 31 -11.38 -15.19 47.78
C ALA A 31 -10.83 -15.15 46.34
N ILE A 32 -10.71 -13.97 45.72
CA ILE A 32 -10.31 -13.86 44.29
C ILE A 32 -8.85 -13.40 44.13
N LEU A 33 -8.20 -12.94 45.21
CA LEU A 33 -6.80 -12.49 45.17
C LEU A 33 -5.78 -13.65 45.17
N ALA A 34 -6.21 -14.90 45.40
CA ALA A 34 -5.32 -16.07 45.45
C ALA A 34 -5.09 -16.74 44.08
N ALA A 35 -5.84 -16.37 43.04
CA ALA A 35 -5.67 -16.93 41.69
C ALA A 35 -4.69 -16.12 40.80
N LEU A 36 -4.09 -15.06 41.34
CA LEU A 36 -3.18 -14.15 40.62
C LEU A 36 -1.68 -14.45 40.83
N LEU A 37 -1.31 -15.55 41.50
CA LEU A 37 0.07 -15.71 42.02
C LEU A 37 0.82 -16.99 41.63
N ALA A 38 0.43 -17.68 40.56
CA ALA A 38 1.16 -18.89 40.13
C ALA A 38 1.19 -19.07 38.60
N CYS A 39 1.82 -18.13 37.87
CA CYS A 39 2.29 -18.35 36.50
C CYS A 39 3.34 -17.29 36.08
N THR A 40 4.25 -16.89 36.98
CA THR A 40 5.42 -16.08 36.62
C THR A 40 6.66 -16.96 36.63
N ALA A 41 6.77 -17.82 35.62
CA ALA A 41 8.01 -18.53 35.35
C ALA A 41 8.24 -18.56 33.83
N LEU A 42 9.34 -17.92 33.43
CA LEU A 42 10.08 -18.11 32.18
C LEU A 42 9.53 -17.40 30.91
N PHE A 43 9.65 -16.07 30.88
CA PHE A 43 9.92 -15.35 29.64
C PHE A 43 11.22 -14.57 29.77
N THR A 44 12.35 -15.27 29.64
CA THR A 44 13.60 -14.64 29.19
C THR A 44 13.56 -14.64 27.67
N GLY A 45 12.78 -13.73 27.11
CA GLY A 45 12.76 -13.47 25.67
C GLY A 45 13.77 -12.37 25.36
N CYS A 46 14.74 -12.66 24.51
CA CYS A 46 15.68 -11.67 24.00
C CYS A 46 14.90 -10.52 23.35
N VAL A 47 15.19 -9.29 23.76
CA VAL A 47 14.81 -8.09 23.01
C VAL A 47 15.62 -8.10 21.72
N SER A 48 15.00 -8.54 20.62
CA SER A 48 15.48 -8.18 19.30
C SER A 48 15.10 -6.72 19.08
N SER A 49 16.11 -5.87 18.91
CA SER A 49 15.95 -4.49 18.47
C SER A 49 15.03 -4.44 17.24
N PRO A 50 14.26 -3.37 17.03
CA PRO A 50 13.67 -3.13 15.73
C PRO A 50 14.82 -2.80 14.80
N ASP A 51 15.31 -3.79 14.06
CA ASP A 51 16.07 -3.53 12.85
C ASP A 51 15.19 -2.62 11.99
N GLY A 52 15.62 -1.37 11.90
CA GLY A 52 14.99 -0.37 11.06
C GLY A 52 14.81 -0.95 9.67
N VAL A 53 13.62 -0.71 9.11
CA VAL A 53 13.21 -0.97 7.72
C VAL A 53 14.40 -1.43 6.88
N GLY A 54 14.64 -2.74 6.93
CA GLY A 54 15.66 -3.36 6.14
C GLY A 54 15.23 -3.14 4.70
N ALA A 55 15.95 -2.25 4.00
CA ALA A 55 16.01 -2.33 2.56
C ALA A 55 16.24 -3.80 2.24
N THR A 56 15.22 -4.45 1.69
CA THR A 56 15.36 -5.80 1.17
C THR A 56 16.31 -5.65 -0.01
N THR A 57 17.61 -5.72 0.28
CA THR A 57 18.63 -5.77 -0.75
C THR A 57 18.40 -7.11 -1.44
N ALA A 58 17.65 -7.05 -2.54
CA ALA A 58 17.56 -8.14 -3.48
C ALA A 58 18.98 -8.60 -3.83
N PRO A 59 19.22 -9.90 -4.05
CA PRO A 59 20.54 -10.39 -4.42
C PRO A 59 21.11 -9.54 -5.56
N PRO A 60 22.39 -9.12 -5.51
CA PRO A 60 22.99 -8.40 -6.61
C PRO A 60 22.90 -9.27 -7.87
N LEU A 61 22.48 -8.66 -8.98
CA LEU A 61 22.51 -9.32 -10.27
C LEU A 61 23.97 -9.55 -10.65
N ASN A 62 24.32 -10.80 -10.93
CA ASN A 62 25.70 -11.23 -11.21
C ASN A 62 25.84 -11.79 -12.63
N GLY A 63 24.72 -11.95 -13.34
CA GLY A 63 24.66 -12.45 -14.71
C GLY A 63 24.36 -11.39 -15.76
N THR A 64 24.11 -11.84 -16.99
CA THR A 64 23.66 -10.99 -18.10
C THR A 64 22.16 -10.73 -17.96
N VAL A 65 21.72 -9.47 -18.10
CA VAL A 65 20.29 -9.13 -18.05
C VAL A 65 19.53 -9.82 -19.19
N THR A 66 18.53 -10.61 -18.82
CA THR A 66 17.68 -11.37 -19.75
C THR A 66 16.31 -10.72 -19.95
N LYS A 67 15.77 -10.07 -18.91
CA LYS A 67 14.46 -9.43 -18.95
C LYS A 67 14.39 -8.23 -18.01
N VAL A 68 13.71 -7.18 -18.44
CA VAL A 68 13.31 -6.04 -17.62
C VAL A 68 11.78 -5.97 -17.58
N GLU A 69 11.23 -5.72 -16.40
CA GLU A 69 9.81 -5.47 -16.15
C GLU A 69 9.66 -4.01 -15.74
N VAL A 70 8.71 -3.29 -16.34
CA VAL A 70 8.31 -1.94 -15.95
C VAL A 70 6.84 -2.01 -15.55
N ILE A 71 6.59 -1.94 -14.25
CA ILE A 71 5.27 -2.21 -13.69
C ILE A 71 4.73 -0.94 -13.06
N HIS A 72 3.60 -0.47 -13.57
CA HIS A 72 2.82 0.57 -12.91
C HIS A 72 1.78 -0.10 -12.01
N PHE A 73 2.06 -0.12 -10.71
CA PHE A 73 1.06 -0.52 -9.74
C PHE A 73 0.03 0.59 -9.58
N THR A 74 -1.24 0.20 -9.48
CA THR A 74 -2.39 1.07 -9.30
C THR A 74 -3.12 0.69 -8.02
N ALA A 75 -3.88 1.62 -7.47
CA ALA A 75 -4.71 1.38 -6.29
C ALA A 75 -6.15 1.84 -6.56
N PRO A 76 -7.15 1.32 -5.83
CA PRO A 76 -8.52 1.79 -5.95
C PRO A 76 -8.64 3.31 -5.72
N ASN A 77 -9.58 3.96 -6.41
CA ASN A 77 -9.82 5.41 -6.33
C ASN A 77 -8.60 6.25 -6.74
N GLN A 78 -8.04 5.96 -7.92
CA GLN A 78 -6.82 6.60 -8.41
C GLN A 78 -6.93 8.12 -8.49
N CYS A 79 -5.86 8.78 -8.04
CA CYS A 79 -5.67 10.20 -8.19
C CYS A 79 -5.29 10.56 -9.65
N HIS A 80 -5.51 11.80 -10.09
CA HIS A 80 -5.17 12.21 -11.46
C HIS A 80 -3.67 12.01 -11.77
N SER A 81 -2.78 12.36 -10.84
CA SER A 81 -1.33 12.16 -11.02
C SER A 81 -0.92 10.69 -11.06
N CYS A 82 -1.68 9.80 -10.41
CA CYS A 82 -1.49 8.36 -10.46
C CYS A 82 -1.75 7.83 -11.88
N VAL A 83 -2.82 8.30 -12.51
CA VAL A 83 -3.14 7.97 -13.91
C VAL A 83 -2.08 8.53 -14.86
N VAL A 84 -1.71 9.81 -14.71
CA VAL A 84 -0.68 10.46 -15.54
C VAL A 84 0.68 9.76 -15.43
N LEU A 85 1.06 9.28 -14.24
CA LEU A 85 2.26 8.48 -14.04
C LEU A 85 2.24 7.24 -14.95
N GLY A 86 1.15 6.50 -14.94
CA GLY A 86 0.97 5.29 -15.75
C GLY A 86 0.98 5.57 -17.24
N ASP A 87 0.19 6.57 -17.67
CA ASP A 87 0.07 6.95 -19.09
C ASP A 87 1.43 7.33 -19.69
N TYR A 88 2.22 8.12 -18.95
CA TYR A 88 3.54 8.52 -19.43
C TYR A 88 4.53 7.35 -19.45
N ALA A 89 4.45 6.42 -18.49
CA ALA A 89 5.26 5.21 -18.49
C ALA A 89 4.93 4.33 -19.71
N GLU A 90 3.64 4.06 -19.92
CA GLU A 90 3.16 3.25 -21.04
C GLU A 90 3.57 3.85 -22.38
N GLU A 91 3.38 5.16 -22.55
CA GLU A 91 3.77 5.86 -23.77
C GLU A 91 5.28 5.81 -24.01
N THR A 92 6.09 5.98 -22.96
CA THR A 92 7.56 5.87 -23.05
C THR A 92 7.97 4.50 -23.54
N VAL A 93 7.42 3.44 -22.93
CA VAL A 93 7.78 2.05 -23.24
C VAL A 93 7.37 1.70 -24.67
N LYS A 94 6.13 2.00 -25.06
CA LYS A 94 5.62 1.73 -26.41
C LYS A 94 6.36 2.51 -27.49
N THR A 95 6.76 3.74 -27.21
CA THR A 95 7.44 4.61 -28.19
C THR A 95 8.89 4.20 -28.43
N HIS A 96 9.60 3.76 -27.39
CA HIS A 96 11.06 3.62 -27.45
C HIS A 96 11.58 2.19 -27.39
N PHE A 97 10.76 1.22 -26.99
CA PHE A 97 11.20 -0.16 -26.74
C PHE A 97 10.33 -1.20 -27.45
N SER A 98 9.84 -0.86 -28.64
CA SER A 98 8.95 -1.75 -29.41
C SER A 98 9.59 -3.10 -29.75
N GLU A 99 10.90 -3.13 -29.97
CA GLU A 99 11.65 -4.38 -30.26
C GLU A 99 11.79 -5.25 -29.02
N GLU A 100 12.12 -4.65 -27.86
CA GLU A 100 12.23 -5.35 -26.59
C GLU A 100 10.87 -5.85 -26.10
N LEU A 101 9.80 -5.09 -26.33
CA LEU A 101 8.43 -5.53 -26.11
C LEU A 101 8.08 -6.73 -27.00
N GLY A 102 8.38 -6.64 -28.31
CA GLY A 102 8.08 -7.69 -29.28
C GLY A 102 8.83 -9.00 -29.01
N SER A 103 10.05 -8.91 -28.46
CA SER A 103 10.85 -10.07 -28.06
C SER A 103 10.57 -10.59 -26.66
N GLY A 104 9.85 -9.83 -25.83
CA GLY A 104 9.62 -10.13 -24.41
C GLY A 104 10.82 -9.84 -23.51
N LYS A 105 11.88 -9.20 -24.02
CA LYS A 105 13.02 -8.72 -23.22
C LYS A 105 12.61 -7.55 -22.31
N LEU A 106 11.60 -6.78 -22.71
CA LEU A 106 10.93 -5.80 -21.86
C LEU A 106 9.45 -6.17 -21.74
N VAL A 107 8.91 -6.10 -20.53
CA VAL A 107 7.47 -6.23 -20.27
C VAL A 107 6.98 -4.97 -19.58
N PHE A 108 5.82 -4.47 -19.99
CA PHE A 108 5.12 -3.38 -19.33
C PHE A 108 3.71 -3.82 -18.94
N ASP A 109 3.28 -3.48 -17.73
CA ASP A 109 1.93 -3.79 -17.27
C ASP A 109 1.40 -2.78 -16.24
N HIS A 110 0.07 -2.72 -16.17
CA HIS A 110 -0.69 -2.04 -15.13
C HIS A 110 -1.27 -3.08 -14.18
N ILE A 111 -0.87 -3.02 -12.91
CA ILE A 111 -1.23 -4.04 -11.91
C ILE A 111 -2.03 -3.39 -10.79
N ASP A 112 -3.23 -3.88 -10.49
CA ASP A 112 -4.01 -3.40 -9.36
C ASP A 112 -3.53 -4.12 -8.09
N VAL A 113 -3.04 -3.35 -7.10
CA VAL A 113 -2.61 -3.92 -5.83
C VAL A 113 -3.75 -4.57 -5.05
N ALA A 114 -5.00 -4.28 -5.39
CA ALA A 114 -6.19 -4.88 -4.80
C ALA A 114 -6.70 -6.12 -5.56
N ASP A 115 -6.14 -6.48 -6.71
CA ASP A 115 -6.55 -7.67 -7.45
C ASP A 115 -5.93 -8.94 -6.85
N PRO A 116 -6.74 -9.86 -6.27
CA PRO A 116 -6.22 -11.10 -5.70
C PRO A 116 -5.56 -12.03 -6.73
N GLN A 117 -5.88 -11.92 -8.03
CA GLN A 117 -5.22 -12.72 -9.07
C GLN A 117 -3.79 -12.25 -9.34
N GLN A 118 -3.45 -11.01 -8.97
CA GLN A 118 -2.14 -10.41 -9.15
C GLN A 118 -1.33 -10.36 -7.84
N GLN A 119 -1.79 -11.04 -6.78
CA GLN A 119 -1.15 -10.98 -5.47
C GLN A 119 0.33 -11.40 -5.49
N GLU A 120 0.70 -12.42 -6.27
CA GLU A 120 2.08 -12.90 -6.33
C GLU A 120 3.06 -11.80 -6.77
N ILE A 121 2.70 -11.04 -7.82
CA ILE A 121 3.55 -9.97 -8.32
C ILE A 121 3.51 -8.75 -7.40
N VAL A 122 2.36 -8.42 -6.81
CA VAL A 122 2.25 -7.35 -5.81
C VAL A 122 3.16 -7.63 -4.61
N GLU A 123 3.15 -8.85 -4.07
CA GLU A 123 4.02 -9.27 -2.96
C GLU A 123 5.49 -9.32 -3.37
N ARG A 124 5.80 -9.84 -4.56
CA ARG A 124 7.17 -9.88 -5.10
C ARG A 124 7.77 -8.48 -5.17
N TYR A 125 6.99 -7.47 -5.57
CA TYR A 125 7.44 -6.09 -5.61
C TYR A 125 7.30 -5.37 -4.25
N GLY A 126 6.42 -5.82 -3.37
CA GLY A 126 6.12 -5.14 -2.11
C GLY A 126 5.34 -3.84 -2.34
N ALA A 127 4.60 -3.75 -3.44
CA ALA A 127 3.83 -2.56 -3.79
C ALA A 127 2.61 -2.43 -2.86
N THR A 128 2.41 -1.25 -2.29
CA THR A 128 1.30 -0.98 -1.35
C THR A 128 0.30 0.04 -1.90
N GLY A 129 0.56 0.60 -3.09
CA GLY A 129 -0.26 1.61 -3.73
C GLY A 129 0.26 2.00 -5.10
N SER A 130 -0.23 3.13 -5.62
CA SER A 130 0.19 3.62 -6.93
C SER A 130 1.69 3.96 -6.93
N SER A 131 2.45 3.31 -7.80
CA SER A 131 3.91 3.40 -7.88
C SER A 131 4.42 2.85 -9.21
N LEU A 132 5.62 3.28 -9.63
CA LEU A 132 6.28 2.75 -10.81
C LEU A 132 7.54 1.98 -10.38
N TRP A 133 7.63 0.73 -10.81
CA TRP A 133 8.73 -0.16 -10.44
C TRP A 133 9.44 -0.70 -11.67
N LEU A 134 10.73 -0.93 -11.52
CA LEU A 134 11.53 -1.69 -12.46
C LEU A 134 11.98 -2.99 -11.79
N GLY A 135 11.73 -4.12 -12.43
CA GLY A 135 12.30 -5.41 -12.07
C GLY A 135 13.29 -5.87 -13.14
N THR A 136 14.38 -6.50 -12.74
CA THR A 136 15.38 -6.99 -13.69
C THR A 136 15.78 -8.42 -13.35
N TYR A 137 15.85 -9.28 -14.36
CA TYR A 137 16.24 -10.68 -14.27
C TYR A 137 17.57 -10.89 -14.99
N ASP A 138 18.40 -11.79 -14.47
CA ASP A 138 19.62 -12.24 -15.15
C ASP A 138 19.54 -13.71 -15.62
N ASP A 139 20.55 -14.14 -16.35
CA ASP A 139 20.70 -15.51 -16.86
C ASP A 139 21.11 -16.54 -15.80
N GLN A 140 21.38 -16.09 -14.56
CA GLN A 140 21.69 -16.94 -13.41
C GLN A 140 20.48 -17.17 -12.50
N GLY A 141 19.31 -16.66 -12.89
CA GLY A 141 18.07 -16.75 -12.11
C GLY A 141 17.95 -15.70 -11.00
N GLY A 142 18.82 -14.69 -11.00
CA GLY A 142 18.73 -13.53 -10.13
C GLY A 142 17.56 -12.64 -10.51
N PHE A 143 16.99 -11.99 -9.50
CA PHE A 143 15.96 -10.96 -9.65
C PHE A 143 16.26 -9.80 -8.72
N SER A 144 16.25 -8.58 -9.25
CA SER A 144 16.29 -7.34 -8.49
C SER A 144 15.10 -6.46 -8.85
N LYS A 145 14.71 -5.59 -7.91
CA LYS A 145 13.63 -4.62 -8.10
C LYS A 145 14.01 -3.28 -7.50
N GLU A 146 13.53 -2.21 -8.11
CA GLU A 146 13.63 -0.85 -7.58
C GLU A 146 12.33 -0.08 -7.84
N GLU A 147 11.89 0.66 -6.83
CA GLU A 147 10.85 1.67 -7.04
C GLU A 147 11.49 2.92 -7.61
N ASP A 148 10.94 3.44 -8.70
CA ASP A 148 11.34 4.73 -9.21
C ASP A 148 10.48 5.83 -8.59
N ILE A 149 11.01 6.49 -7.55
CA ILE A 149 10.34 7.63 -6.93
C ILE A 149 10.60 8.95 -7.68
N ARG A 150 11.55 8.99 -8.64
CA ARG A 150 11.98 10.23 -9.30
C ARG A 150 11.00 10.69 -10.37
N VAL A 151 10.24 9.77 -10.96
CA VAL A 151 9.17 10.05 -11.92
C VAL A 151 8.10 11.00 -11.37
N TRP A 152 7.80 10.95 -10.07
CA TRP A 152 6.82 11.82 -9.44
C TRP A 152 7.16 13.31 -9.59
N TYR A 153 8.45 13.65 -9.56
CA TYR A 153 8.93 15.03 -9.72
C TYR A 153 8.96 15.51 -11.17
N LYS A 154 8.52 14.67 -12.13
CA LYS A 154 8.59 14.93 -13.57
C LYS A 154 7.22 14.98 -14.24
N LEU A 155 6.13 14.78 -13.48
CA LEU A 155 4.78 14.70 -14.06
C LEU A 155 4.31 16.00 -14.74
N ASN A 156 4.89 17.14 -14.39
CA ASN A 156 4.60 18.43 -15.03
C ASN A 156 5.43 18.69 -16.30
N ASP A 157 6.37 17.81 -16.64
CA ASP A 157 7.25 17.89 -17.80
C ASP A 157 7.25 16.54 -18.52
N LYS A 158 6.23 16.29 -19.35
CA LYS A 158 6.09 15.03 -20.07
C LYS A 158 7.34 14.67 -20.90
N PRO A 159 7.92 15.58 -21.72
CA PRO A 159 9.18 15.27 -22.41
C PRO A 159 10.32 14.87 -21.48
N GLY A 160 10.50 15.59 -20.36
CA GLY A 160 11.51 15.29 -19.36
C GLY A 160 11.28 13.95 -18.65
N TYR A 161 10.03 13.62 -18.34
CA TYR A 161 9.64 12.30 -17.82
C TYR A 161 10.04 11.19 -18.80
N MET A 162 9.62 11.29 -20.06
CA MET A 162 9.81 10.23 -21.04
C MET A 162 11.29 10.01 -21.34
N GLN A 163 12.05 11.10 -21.51
CA GLN A 163 13.48 11.01 -21.72
C GLN A 163 14.21 10.38 -20.53
N TYR A 164 13.80 10.73 -19.31
CA TYR A 164 14.35 10.17 -18.08
C TYR A 164 14.08 8.67 -17.97
N LEU A 165 12.80 8.26 -18.07
CA LEU A 165 12.41 6.87 -17.93
C LEU A 165 13.01 6.01 -19.06
N LYS A 166 13.06 6.52 -20.29
CA LYS A 166 13.79 5.88 -21.40
C LYS A 166 15.25 5.61 -21.05
N THR A 167 15.93 6.59 -20.48
CA THR A 167 17.35 6.44 -20.10
C THR A 167 17.49 5.36 -19.03
N LEU A 168 16.65 5.41 -17.99
CA LEU A 168 16.65 4.43 -16.90
C LEU A 168 16.43 3.01 -17.41
N ILE A 169 15.39 2.78 -18.21
CA ILE A 169 15.09 1.45 -18.78
C ILE A 169 16.24 0.97 -19.66
N GLY A 170 16.81 1.85 -20.48
CA GLY A 170 17.97 1.54 -21.33
C GLY A 170 19.19 1.09 -20.53
N MET A 171 19.47 1.74 -19.40
CA MET A 171 20.53 1.33 -18.48
C MET A 171 20.26 -0.07 -17.93
N ARG A 172 19.03 -0.37 -17.48
CA ARG A 172 18.69 -1.70 -16.94
C ARG A 172 18.78 -2.81 -17.98
N LEU A 173 18.32 -2.55 -19.21
CA LEU A 173 18.49 -3.48 -20.33
C LEU A 173 19.96 -3.76 -20.69
N ALA A 174 20.85 -2.82 -20.38
CA ALA A 174 22.30 -2.95 -20.56
C ALA A 174 23.02 -3.54 -19.33
N GLY A 175 22.31 -3.83 -18.23
CA GLY A 175 22.90 -4.30 -16.98
C GLY A 175 23.63 -3.20 -16.18
N ASP A 176 23.37 -1.94 -16.48
CA ASP A 176 23.89 -0.79 -15.73
C ASP A 176 22.91 -0.40 -14.62
N PHE A 177 23.38 -0.52 -13.38
CA PHE A 177 22.64 -0.17 -12.15
C PHE A 177 23.23 1.04 -11.42
N SER A 178 24.15 1.78 -12.06
CA SER A 178 24.63 3.04 -11.52
C SER A 178 23.48 4.07 -11.46
N GLN A 179 23.44 4.86 -10.38
CA GLN A 179 22.39 5.84 -10.07
C GLN A 179 23.03 7.13 -9.57
#